data_AF-A0A350UQ07-F1
#
_entry.id   AF-A0A350UQ07-F1
#
_cell.length_a   1.000
_cell.length_b   1.000
_cell.length_c   1.000
_cell.angle_alpha   90.00
_cell.angle_beta   90.00
_cell.angle_gamma   90.00
#
_symmetry.space_group_name_H-M   'P 1'
#
loop_
_entity.id
_entity.type
_entity.pdbx_description
1 polymer ?
#
loop_
_entity_poly.entity_id
_entity_poly.type
_entity_poly.pdbx_seq_one_letter_code
_entity_poly.pdbx_strand_id
1 'polypeptide(L)'
;MFMTNLQAAQERQEVDRSICLGLDESGYLCSPVALRPEEIETFKHFREELAEVIRPDGVLQMHYYQQVLQAQWNLQRLFAEETWLLACSPSLFEENEDTRRLERLARHKRQLEISHLRGLRQLRQLQKREQEPEAAAAAADCG
;
A
#
# COMPACT_ATOMS: atom_id res chain seq x y z
N MET A 1 26.77 28.95 11.29
CA MET A 1 25.34 28.62 11.14
C MET A 1 25.21 27.30 10.36
N PHE A 2 25.48 26.16 11.01
CA PHE A 2 25.38 24.82 10.41
C PHE A 2 24.79 23.83 11.43
N MET A 3 23.60 24.13 11.96
CA MET A 3 22.95 23.30 12.99
C MET A 3 21.43 23.18 12.80
N THR A 4 20.94 23.09 11.56
CA THR A 4 19.50 22.89 11.30
C THR A 4 19.17 21.56 10.62
N ASN A 5 20.12 20.88 10.00
CA ASN A 5 19.82 19.66 9.24
C ASN A 5 19.87 18.36 10.06
N LEU A 6 20.59 18.33 11.19
CA LEU A 6 20.68 17.12 12.03
C LEU A 6 19.45 16.93 12.92
N GLN A 7 18.84 18.01 13.42
CA GLN A 7 17.63 17.94 14.25
C GLN A 7 16.41 17.47 13.44
N ALA A 8 16.28 17.90 12.17
CA ALA A 8 15.20 17.44 11.29
C ALA A 8 15.29 15.94 10.94
N ALA A 9 16.48 15.33 11.03
CA ALA A 9 16.67 13.89 10.85
C ALA A 9 16.37 13.10 12.13
N GLN A 10 16.65 13.67 13.31
CA GLN A 10 16.39 13.04 14.60
C GLN A 10 14.91 13.10 15.00
N GLU A 11 14.19 14.20 14.70
CA GLU A 11 12.75 14.31 14.96
C GLU A 11 11.92 13.33 14.10
N ARG A 12 12.45 12.88 12.96
CA ARG A 12 11.80 11.87 12.10
C ARG A 12 11.91 10.44 12.65
N GLN A 13 12.80 10.20 13.60
CA GLN A 13 13.00 8.87 14.19
C GLN A 13 12.02 8.58 15.34
N GLU A 14 11.28 9.59 15.84
CA GLU A 14 10.33 9.43 16.96
C GLU A 14 8.87 9.21 16.55
N VAL A 15 8.54 9.19 15.26
CA VAL A 15 7.15 8.98 14.79
C VAL A 15 6.93 7.54 14.35
N ASP A 16 7.33 6.59 15.19
CA ASP A 16 7.02 5.16 15.04
C ASP A 16 5.84 4.77 15.95
N ARG A 17 4.83 5.65 16.03
CA ARG A 17 3.53 5.28 16.59
C ARG A 17 2.79 4.49 15.53
N SER A 18 3.01 3.18 15.51
CA SER A 18 2.20 2.22 14.77
C SER A 18 0.74 2.36 15.23
N ILE A 19 -0.02 3.23 14.58
CA ILE A 19 -1.46 3.31 14.76
C ILE A 19 -2.03 2.09 14.06
N CYS A 20 -2.14 0.99 14.81
CA CYS A 20 -3.03 -0.10 14.47
C CYS A 20 -4.44 0.47 14.58
N LEU A 21 -4.95 1.05 13.49
CA LEU A 21 -6.38 1.26 13.37
C LEU A 21 -6.97 -0.15 13.50
N GLY A 22 -7.65 -0.40 14.61
CA GLY A 22 -8.32 -1.67 14.89
C GLY A 22 -9.34 -2.00 13.80
N LEU A 23 -10.09 -3.08 14.03
CA LEU A 23 -11.18 -3.54 13.18
C LEU A 23 -11.92 -2.33 12.57
N ASP A 24 -11.99 -2.29 11.24
CA ASP A 24 -12.84 -1.31 10.57
C ASP A 24 -14.32 -1.56 10.95
N GLU A 25 -15.22 -0.62 10.64
CA GLU A 25 -16.66 -0.79 10.89
C GLU A 25 -17.24 -2.05 10.20
N SER A 26 -16.51 -2.60 9.24
CA SER A 26 -16.78 -3.86 8.55
C SER A 26 -16.23 -5.11 9.27
N GLY A 27 -15.60 -4.97 10.43
CA GLY A 27 -15.17 -6.09 11.29
C GLY A 27 -13.94 -6.85 10.79
N TYR A 28 -13.18 -6.28 9.84
CA TYR A 28 -11.99 -6.93 9.29
C TYR A 28 -10.71 -6.38 9.93
N LEU A 29 -9.77 -7.29 10.21
CA LEU A 29 -8.46 -6.95 10.76
C LEU A 29 -7.72 -6.06 9.76
N CYS A 30 -7.55 -4.77 10.09
CA CYS A 30 -6.66 -3.90 9.34
C CYS A 30 -5.24 -4.44 9.51
N SER A 31 -4.59 -4.84 8.41
CA SER A 31 -3.15 -5.13 8.45
C SER A 31 -2.44 -3.90 9.01
N PRO A 32 -1.50 -4.03 9.96
CA PRO A 32 -0.88 -2.88 10.61
C PRO A 32 -0.04 -2.11 9.59
N VAL A 33 -0.63 -1.07 9.00
CA VAL A 33 0.09 -0.06 8.25
C VAL A 33 0.53 0.98 9.26
N ALA A 34 1.85 1.12 9.44
CA ALA A 34 2.40 2.20 10.25
C ALA A 34 2.16 3.53 9.51
N LEU A 35 1.17 4.29 9.98
CA LEU A 35 0.79 5.60 9.44
C LEU A 35 1.31 6.70 10.35
N ARG A 36 1.92 7.73 9.75
CA ARG A 36 2.18 8.98 10.46
C ARG A 36 0.85 9.71 10.69
N PRO A 37 0.71 10.53 11.74
CA PRO A 37 -0.53 11.27 12.01
C PRO A 37 -1.03 12.09 10.81
N GLU A 38 -0.09 12.69 10.07
CA GLU A 38 -0.36 13.50 8.87
C GLU A 38 -0.88 12.67 7.69
N GLU A 39 -0.61 11.37 7.67
CA GLU A 39 -0.98 10.46 6.58
C GLU A 39 -2.36 9.82 6.76
N ILE A 40 -2.98 9.95 7.95
CA ILE A 40 -4.20 9.22 8.30
C ILE A 40 -5.36 9.57 7.37
N GLU A 41 -5.63 10.86 7.19
CA GLU A 41 -6.77 11.31 6.37
C GLU A 41 -6.55 10.99 4.89
N THR A 42 -5.32 11.17 4.39
CA THR A 42 -4.97 10.78 3.02
C THR A 42 -5.11 9.27 2.81
N PHE A 43 -4.70 8.47 3.78
CA PHE A 43 -4.85 7.02 3.72
C PHE A 43 -6.31 6.57 3.76
N LYS A 44 -7.14 7.19 4.60
CA LYS A 44 -8.59 6.91 4.65
C LYS A 44 -9.25 7.19 3.30
N HIS A 45 -8.98 8.36 2.73
CA HIS A 45 -9.52 8.73 1.42
C HIS A 45 -9.04 7.76 0.33
N PHE A 46 -7.74 7.47 0.29
CA PHE A 46 -7.18 6.48 -0.64
C PHE A 46 -7.82 5.10 -0.51
N ARG A 47 -8.07 4.65 0.73
CA ARG A 47 -8.76 3.38 1.01
C ARG A 47 -10.19 3.40 0.48
N GLU A 48 -10.93 4.48 0.74
CA GLU A 48 -12.32 4.66 0.29
C GLU A 48 -12.40 4.65 -1.24
N GLU A 49 -11.58 5.45 -1.92
CA GLU A 49 -11.50 5.45 -3.39
C GLU A 49 -11.18 4.06 -3.95
N LEU A 50 -10.23 3.35 -3.34
CA LEU A 50 -9.87 2.01 -3.79
C LEU A 50 -10.98 0.99 -3.53
N ALA A 51 -11.72 1.13 -2.43
CA ALA A 51 -12.86 0.28 -2.10
C ALA A 51 -14.04 0.50 -3.07
N GLU A 52 -14.30 1.75 -3.46
CA GLU A 52 -15.36 2.08 -4.43
C GLU A 52 -15.11 1.46 -5.81
N VAL A 53 -13.84 1.36 -6.22
CA VAL A 53 -13.42 0.78 -7.49
C VAL A 53 -13.39 -0.75 -7.43
N ILE A 54 -12.78 -1.34 -6.39
CA ILE A 54 -12.60 -2.80 -6.31
C ILE A 54 -13.89 -3.50 -5.87
N ARG A 55 -14.68 -2.86 -5.00
CA ARG A 55 -15.91 -3.41 -4.39
C ARG A 55 -15.72 -4.84 -3.90
N PRO A 56 -14.81 -5.08 -2.93
CA PRO A 56 -14.57 -6.42 -2.44
C PRO A 56 -15.83 -6.97 -1.77
N ASP A 57 -16.28 -8.15 -2.21
CA ASP A 57 -17.41 -8.86 -1.60
C ASP A 57 -16.95 -10.18 -0.96
N GLY A 58 -17.43 -10.43 0.26
CA GLY A 58 -17.02 -11.57 1.07
C GLY A 58 -15.59 -11.51 1.63
N VAL A 59 -15.31 -12.45 2.53
CA VAL A 59 -14.09 -12.47 3.36
C VAL A 59 -12.82 -12.66 2.52
N LEU A 60 -12.87 -13.52 1.49
CA LEU A 60 -11.69 -13.80 0.67
C LEU A 60 -11.31 -12.62 -0.22
N GLN A 61 -12.29 -11.92 -0.81
CA GLN A 61 -11.98 -10.71 -1.57
C GLN A 61 -11.47 -9.62 -0.64
N MET A 62 -12.06 -9.45 0.54
CA MET A 62 -11.58 -8.49 1.53
C MET A 62 -10.11 -8.73 1.91
N HIS A 63 -9.72 -9.99 2.13
CA HIS A 63 -8.33 -10.35 2.40
C HIS A 63 -7.36 -9.90 1.29
N TYR A 64 -7.68 -10.19 0.02
CA TYR A 64 -6.82 -9.78 -1.08
C TYR A 64 -6.87 -8.27 -1.34
N TYR A 65 -8.01 -7.62 -1.10
CA TYR A 65 -8.14 -6.17 -1.13
C TYR A 65 -7.21 -5.51 -0.13
N GLN A 66 -7.17 -5.99 1.12
CA GLN A 66 -6.26 -5.46 2.14
C GLN A 66 -4.78 -5.61 1.74
N GLN A 67 -4.41 -6.73 1.12
CA GLN A 67 -3.05 -6.93 0.59
C GLN A 67 -2.72 -5.94 -0.53
N VAL A 68 -3.67 -5.69 -1.43
CA VAL A 68 -3.51 -4.72 -2.53
C VAL A 68 -3.39 -3.30 -1.97
N LEU A 69 -4.29 -2.91 -1.06
CA LEU A 69 -4.29 -1.62 -0.39
C LEU A 69 -2.94 -1.33 0.28
N GLN A 70 -2.46 -2.28 1.09
CA GLN A 70 -1.18 -2.13 1.80
C GLN A 70 0.00 -2.05 0.84
N ALA A 71 0.04 -2.92 -0.17
CA ALA A 71 1.14 -2.91 -1.13
C ALA A 71 1.17 -1.61 -1.94
N GLN A 72 0.02 -1.13 -2.40
CA GLN A 72 -0.09 0.08 -3.20
C GLN A 72 0.28 1.33 -2.37
N TRP A 73 -0.21 1.43 -1.13
CA TRP A 73 0.14 2.53 -0.24
C TRP A 73 1.63 2.59 0.05
N ASN A 74 2.25 1.44 0.36
CA ASN A 74 3.69 1.38 0.60
C ASN A 74 4.49 1.71 -0.66
N LEU A 75 4.03 1.35 -1.86
CA LEU A 75 4.68 1.75 -3.11
C LEU A 75 4.67 3.27 -3.30
N GLN A 76 3.57 3.96 -2.99
CA GLN A 76 3.51 5.42 -3.06
C GLN A 76 4.51 6.08 -2.09
N ARG A 77 4.59 5.57 -0.86
CA ARG A 77 5.56 6.07 0.14
C ARG A 77 7.00 5.84 -0.28
N LEU A 78 7.31 4.64 -0.77
CA LEU A 78 8.64 4.32 -1.29
C LEU A 78 9.03 5.20 -2.47
N PHE A 79 8.09 5.51 -3.36
CA PHE A 79 8.36 6.38 -4.51
C PHE A 79 8.72 7.81 -4.06
N ALA A 80 8.02 8.34 -3.05
CA ALA A 80 8.34 9.64 -2.48
C ALA A 80 9.74 9.66 -1.82
N GLU A 81 10.08 8.59 -1.10
CA GLU A 81 11.40 8.44 -0.47
C GLU A 81 12.53 8.26 -1.50
N GLU A 82 12.31 7.43 -2.52
CA GLU A 82 13.22 7.21 -3.65
C GLU A 82 13.49 8.54 -4.37
N THR A 83 12.44 9.29 -4.70
CA THR A 83 12.54 10.61 -5.35
C THR A 83 13.33 11.59 -4.50
N TRP A 84 13.09 11.62 -3.19
CA TRP A 84 13.82 12.49 -2.27
C TRP A 84 15.31 12.13 -2.20
N LEU A 85 15.65 10.84 -2.08
CA LEU A 85 17.05 10.38 -2.05
C LEU A 85 17.78 10.72 -3.35
N LEU A 86 17.14 10.51 -4.50
CA LEU A 86 17.70 10.86 -5.80
C LEU A 86 17.90 12.37 -5.95
N ALA A 87 17.02 13.20 -5.38
CA ALA A 87 17.14 14.65 -5.43
C ALA A 87 18.21 15.22 -4.47
N CYS A 88 18.42 14.58 -3.32
CA CYS A 88 19.31 15.06 -2.28
C CYS A 88 20.73 14.47 -2.34
N SER A 89 20.95 13.38 -3.06
CA SER A 89 22.26 12.72 -3.12
C SER A 89 23.10 13.24 -4.30
N PRO A 90 24.20 13.98 -4.04
CA PRO A 90 25.00 14.60 -5.11
C PRO A 90 25.90 13.62 -5.88
N SER A 91 26.17 12.43 -5.35
CA SER A 91 27.01 11.40 -6.01
C SER A 91 26.41 10.00 -5.91
N LEU A 92 25.38 9.73 -6.73
CA LEU A 92 24.80 8.38 -6.89
C LEU A 92 25.78 7.35 -7.50
N PHE A 93 26.92 7.81 -8.01
CA PHE A 93 27.93 7.00 -8.69
C PHE A 93 29.05 6.52 -7.75
N GLU A 94 29.10 7.04 -6.52
CA GLU A 94 30.03 6.58 -5.50
C GLU A 94 29.34 5.56 -4.60
N GLU A 95 30.07 4.52 -4.17
CA GLU A 95 29.52 3.52 -3.26
C GLU A 95 29.38 4.11 -1.85
N ASN A 96 28.27 4.81 -1.63
CA ASN A 96 27.93 5.52 -0.40
C ASN A 96 26.72 4.87 0.29
N GLU A 97 26.42 5.26 1.53
CA GLU A 97 25.26 4.70 2.25
C GLU A 97 23.92 4.94 1.53
N ASP A 98 23.82 6.03 0.77
CA ASP A 98 22.66 6.37 -0.06
C ASP A 98 22.42 5.36 -1.19
N THR A 99 23.47 4.85 -1.85
CA THR A 99 23.32 3.85 -2.91
C THR A 99 22.86 2.51 -2.34
N ARG A 100 23.40 2.12 -1.18
CA ARG A 100 22.93 0.94 -0.42
C ARG A 100 21.48 1.08 0.03
N ARG A 101 21.06 2.28 0.45
CA ARG A 101 19.67 2.57 0.79
C ARG A 101 18.76 2.44 -0.43
N LEU A 102 19.14 3.00 -1.57
CA LEU A 102 18.40 2.86 -2.83
C LEU A 102 18.28 1.41 -3.28
N GLU A 103 19.33 0.60 -3.16
CA GLU A 103 19.25 -0.83 -3.45
C GLU A 103 18.26 -1.57 -2.54
N ARG A 104 18.25 -1.26 -1.23
CA ARG A 104 17.28 -1.83 -0.29
C ARG A 104 15.85 -1.44 -0.67
N LEU A 105 15.62 -0.16 -1.01
CA LEU A 105 14.33 0.34 -1.47
C LEU A 105 13.89 -0.35 -2.75
N ALA A 106 14.79 -0.54 -3.74
CA ALA A 106 14.48 -1.21 -4.99
C ALA A 106 14.07 -2.68 -4.79
N ARG A 107 14.76 -3.41 -3.90
CA ARG A 107 14.37 -4.80 -3.54
C ARG A 107 13.01 -4.85 -2.87
N HIS A 108 12.75 -3.93 -1.95
CA HIS A 108 11.47 -3.87 -1.24
C HIS A 108 10.31 -3.49 -2.18
N LYS A 109 10.52 -2.49 -3.05
CA LYS A 109 9.60 -2.09 -4.12
C LYS A 109 9.20 -3.27 -4.98
N ARG A 110 10.17 -4.07 -5.46
CA ARG A 110 9.89 -5.27 -6.26
C ARG A 110 9.01 -6.28 -5.51
N GLN A 111 9.25 -6.50 -4.21
CA GLN A 111 8.42 -7.40 -3.41
C GLN A 111 6.97 -6.89 -3.29
N LEU A 112 6.79 -5.58 -3.07
CA LEU A 112 5.48 -4.96 -2.98
C LEU A 112 4.75 -4.99 -4.34
N GLU A 113 5.43 -4.73 -5.45
CA GLU A 113 4.86 -4.85 -6.80
C GLU A 113 4.35 -6.27 -7.07
N ILE A 114 5.13 -7.29 -6.69
CA ILE A 114 4.71 -8.69 -6.82
C ILE A 114 3.47 -8.96 -5.95
N SER A 115 3.46 -8.49 -4.70
CA SER A 115 2.32 -8.65 -3.78
C SER A 115 1.06 -7.98 -4.34
N HIS A 116 1.20 -6.74 -4.82
CA HIS A 116 0.12 -5.95 -5.42
C HIS A 116 -0.47 -6.67 -6.65
N LEU A 117 0.38 -7.08 -7.61
CA LEU A 117 -0.05 -7.77 -8.82
C LEU A 117 -0.70 -9.13 -8.51
N ARG A 118 -0.16 -9.86 -7.51
CA ARG A 118 -0.73 -11.14 -7.08
C ARG A 118 -2.11 -10.93 -6.46
N GLY A 119 -2.25 -9.98 -5.53
CA GLY A 119 -3.53 -9.66 -4.90
C GLY A 119 -4.59 -9.26 -5.93
N LEU A 120 -4.26 -8.36 -6.85
CA LEU A 120 -5.16 -7.96 -7.94
C LEU A 120 -5.56 -9.12 -8.86
N ARG A 121 -4.66 -10.06 -9.10
CA ARG A 121 -4.97 -11.25 -9.91
C ARG A 121 -5.95 -12.16 -9.17
N GLN A 122 -5.74 -12.39 -7.88
CA GLN A 122 -6.63 -13.22 -7.07
C GLN A 122 -8.02 -12.59 -6.92
N LEU A 123 -8.10 -11.28 -6.66
CA LEU A 123 -9.36 -10.54 -6.63
C LEU A 123 -10.16 -10.72 -7.92
N ARG A 124 -9.52 -10.45 -9.07
CA ARG A 124 -10.18 -10.62 -10.37
C ARG A 124 -10.65 -12.04 -10.64
N GLN A 125 -9.90 -13.04 -10.17
CA GLN A 125 -10.29 -14.45 -10.31
C GLN A 125 -11.51 -14.80 -9.45
N LEU A 126 -11.58 -14.29 -8.21
CA LEU A 126 -12.73 -14.51 -7.32
C LEU A 126 -13.98 -13.82 -7.88
N GLN A 127 -13.87 -12.54 -8.23
CA GLN A 127 -14.99 -11.76 -8.78
C GLN A 127 -15.55 -12.39 -10.05
N LYS A 128 -14.68 -12.86 -10.96
CA LYS A 128 -15.13 -13.56 -12.17
C LYS A 128 -15.88 -14.86 -11.83
N ARG A 129 -15.37 -15.66 -10.91
CA ARG A 129 -15.99 -16.94 -10.50
C ARG A 129 -17.35 -16.74 -9.86
N GLU A 130 -17.54 -15.66 -9.12
CA GLU A 130 -18.81 -15.33 -8.47
C GLU A 130 -19.84 -14.77 -9.45
N GLN A 131 -19.41 -14.13 -10.54
CA GLN A 131 -20.30 -13.65 -11.61
C GLN A 131 -20.78 -14.77 -12.56
N GLU A 132 -20.00 -15.83 -12.75
CA GLU A 132 -20.35 -16.98 -13.60
C GLU A 132 -21.68 -17.69 -13.21
N PRO A 133 -21.99 -17.97 -11.93
CA PRO A 133 -23.27 -18.55 -11.54
C PRO A 133 -24.45 -17.57 -11.66
N GLU A 134 -24.25 -16.27 -11.42
CA GLU A 134 -25.30 -15.25 -11.53
C GLU A 134 -25.76 -15.05 -12.99
N ALA A 135 -24.81 -15.03 -13.93
CA ALA A 135 -25.11 -14.93 -15.36
C ALA A 135 -25.84 -16.18 -15.90
N ALA A 136 -25.51 -17.38 -15.40
CA ALA A 136 -26.18 -18.62 -15.79
C ALA A 136 -27.62 -18.70 -15.24
N ALA A 137 -27.86 -18.23 -14.02
CA ALA A 137 -29.20 -18.15 -13.43
C ALA A 137 -30.08 -17.10 -14.13
N ALA A 138 -29.53 -15.91 -14.41
CA ALA A 138 -30.26 -14.85 -15.13
C ALA A 138 -30.63 -15.24 -16.58
N ALA A 139 -29.82 -16.08 -17.23
CA ALA A 139 -30.14 -16.62 -18.55
C ALA A 139 -31.24 -17.71 -18.53
N ALA A 140 -31.40 -18.42 -17.41
CA ALA A 140 -32.40 -19.47 -17.25
C ALA A 140 -33.80 -18.92 -16.92
N ASP A 141 -33.89 -17.75 -16.27
CA ASP A 141 -35.16 -17.09 -15.91
C ASP A 141 -35.80 -16.28 -17.06
N CYS A 142 -35.10 -16.15 -18.20
CA CYS A 142 -35.59 -15.43 -19.39
C CYS A 142 -36.20 -16.35 -20.48
N GLY A 143 -36.44 -17.63 -20.20
CA GLY A 143 -37.00 -18.61 -21.16
C GLY A 143 -38.34 -19.18 -20.73
#